data_AF-A0A534A4V3-F1
#
_entry.id   AF-A0A534A4V3-F1
#
_cell.length_a   1.000
_cell.length_b   1.000
_cell.length_c   1.000
_cell.angle_alpha   90.00
_cell.angle_beta   90.00
_cell.angle_gamma   90.00
#
_symmetry.space_group_name_H-M   'P 1'
#
loop_
_entity.id
_entity.type
_entity.pdbx_description
1 polymer ?
#
loop_
_entity_poly.entity_id
_entity_poly.type
_entity_poly.pdbx_seq_one_letter_code
_entity_poly.pdbx_strand_id
1 'polypeptide(L)' 'MPRTKAFQPAEALDRAMELFWRRGYAATGLDELVRRTGASRYGLYATFGGKRDLFLASLERYSQAVMDPMIGPLDAVGA' A
#
# COMPACT_ATOMS: atom_id res chain seq x y z
N MET A 1 -28.94 -10.27 -3.99
CA MET A 1 -27.81 -9.81 -4.83
C MET A 1 -26.56 -9.78 -3.98
N PRO A 2 -25.41 -10.32 -4.41
CA PRO A 2 -24.18 -10.23 -3.63
C PRO A 2 -23.74 -8.76 -3.57
N ARG A 3 -23.49 -8.23 -2.36
CA ARG A 3 -22.82 -6.93 -2.19
C ARG A 3 -21.40 -7.09 -2.72
N THR A 4 -21.12 -6.58 -3.91
CA THR A 4 -19.75 -6.43 -4.41
C THR A 4 -18.97 -5.66 -3.33
N LYS A 5 -17.93 -6.28 -2.77
CA LYS A 5 -17.11 -5.64 -1.73
C LYS A 5 -16.56 -4.34 -2.33
N ALA A 6 -17.01 -3.20 -1.83
CA ALA A 6 -16.59 -1.90 -2.33
C ALA A 6 -15.07 -1.80 -2.19
N PHE A 7 -14.40 -1.26 -3.21
CA PHE A 7 -12.96 -1.05 -3.18
C PHE A 7 -12.55 -0.29 -1.91
N GLN A 8 -11.60 -0.85 -1.15
CA GLN A 8 -11.06 -0.28 0.07
C GLN A 8 -9.59 0.10 -0.18
N PRO A 9 -9.25 1.39 -0.34
CA PRO A 9 -7.89 1.85 -0.59
C PRO A 9 -6.88 1.34 0.44
N ALA A 10 -7.21 1.38 1.72
CA ALA A 10 -6.31 0.94 2.79
C ALA A 10 -5.99 -0.57 2.69
N GLU A 11 -7.00 -1.43 2.50
CA GLU A 11 -6.77 -2.87 2.30
C GLU A 11 -5.93 -3.14 1.04
N ALA A 12 -6.18 -2.39 -0.04
CA ALA A 12 -5.42 -2.52 -1.28
C ALA A 12 -3.96 -2.10 -1.09
N LEU A 13 -3.72 -1.03 -0.33
CA LEU A 13 -2.38 -0.55 -0.03
C LEU A 13 -1.62 -1.59 0.79
N ASP A 14 -2.21 -2.12 1.87
CA ASP A 14 -1.59 -3.15 2.72
C ASP A 14 -1.21 -4.39 1.91
N ARG A 15 -2.10 -4.86 1.02
CA ARG A 15 -1.82 -6.02 0.14
C ARG A 15 -0.74 -5.73 -0.91
N ALA A 16 -0.69 -4.52 -1.45
CA ALA A 16 0.34 -4.11 -2.39
C ALA A 16 1.71 -4.05 -1.69
N MET A 17 1.74 -3.47 -0.49
CA MET A 17 2.86 -3.44 0.44
C MET A 17 3.48 -4.85 0.57
N GLU A 18 2.69 -5.82 1.04
CA GLU A 18 3.15 -7.21 1.21
C GLU A 18 3.69 -7.85 -0.06
N LEU A 19 3.06 -7.57 -1.20
CA LEU A 19 3.50 -8.10 -2.48
C LEU A 19 4.88 -7.53 -2.86
N PHE A 20 5.09 -6.23 -2.66
CA PHE A 20 6.38 -5.59 -2.90
C PHE A 20 7.48 -6.12 -1.99
N TRP A 21 7.22 -6.41 -0.70
CA TRP A 21 8.23 -7.06 0.14
C TRP A 21 8.59 -8.47 -0.33
N ARG A 22 7.59 -9.25 -0.73
CA ARG A 22 7.82 -10.65 -1.13
C ARG A 22 8.54 -10.78 -2.46
N ARG A 23 8.28 -9.88 -3.41
CA ARG A 23 8.78 -10.02 -4.81
C ARG A 23 9.75 -8.93 -5.22
N GLY A 24 9.80 -7.81 -4.51
CA GLY A 24 10.48 -6.60 -4.94
C GLY A 24 9.67 -5.79 -5.95
N TYR A 25 10.04 -4.50 -6.08
CA TYR A 25 9.39 -3.56 -6.98
C TYR A 25 9.48 -4.00 -8.45
N ALA A 26 10.69 -4.35 -8.94
CA ALA A 26 10.90 -4.66 -10.35
C ALA A 26 10.10 -5.88 -10.82
N ALA A 27 10.03 -6.94 -10.01
CA ALA A 27 9.34 -8.19 -10.36
C ALA A 27 7.81 -8.13 -10.20
N THR A 28 7.28 -7.08 -9.58
CA THR A 28 5.83 -6.94 -9.36
C THR A 28 5.16 -6.25 -10.56
N GLY A 29 4.32 -6.97 -11.30
CA GLY A 29 3.54 -6.40 -12.41
C GLY A 29 2.22 -5.80 -11.96
N LEU A 30 1.63 -4.93 -12.80
CA LEU A 30 0.34 -4.30 -12.51
C LEU A 30 -0.82 -5.31 -12.44
N ASP A 31 -0.76 -6.37 -13.25
CA ASP A 31 -1.77 -7.44 -13.22
C ASP A 31 -1.77 -8.24 -11.92
N GLU A 32 -0.59 -8.42 -11.35
CA GLU A 32 -0.47 -9.07 -10.06
C GLU A 32 -0.96 -8.18 -8.93
N LEU A 33 -0.73 -6.86 -9.02
CA LEU A 33 -1.29 -5.88 -8.10
C LEU A 33 -2.82 -5.89 -8.16
N VAL A 34 -3.41 -5.84 -9.36
CA VAL A 34 -4.87 -5.97 -9.55
C VAL A 34 -5.39 -7.25 -8.91
N ARG A 35 -4.76 -8.39 -9.21
CA ARG A 35 -5.15 -9.70 -8.66
C ARG A 35 -5.05 -9.76 -7.14
N ARG A 36 -3.97 -9.21 -6.55
CA ARG A 36 -3.75 -9.29 -5.10
C ARG A 36 -4.57 -8.28 -4.31
N THR A 37 -4.73 -7.07 -4.83
CA THR A 37 -5.51 -6.03 -4.15
C THR A 37 -7.01 -6.26 -4.30
N GLY A 38 -7.45 -6.91 -5.37
CA GLY A 38 -8.87 -7.01 -5.76
C GLY A 38 -9.42 -5.72 -6.37
N ALA A 39 -8.54 -4.74 -6.61
CA ALA A 39 -8.88 -3.47 -7.22
C ALA A 39 -8.91 -3.61 -8.75
N SER A 40 -9.73 -2.82 -9.43
CA SER A 40 -9.59 -2.67 -10.87
C SER A 40 -8.33 -1.88 -11.21
N ARG A 41 -7.80 -2.08 -12.43
CA ARG A 41 -6.64 -1.32 -12.92
C ARG A 41 -6.92 0.19 -12.85
N TYR A 42 -8.11 0.62 -13.29
CA TYR A 42 -8.58 2.00 -13.16
C TYR A 42 -8.64 2.49 -11.70
N GLY A 43 -9.16 1.68 -10.77
CA GLY A 43 -9.23 2.03 -9.36
C GLY A 43 -7.85 2.26 -8.75
N LEU A 44 -6.87 1.42 -9.07
CA LEU A 44 -5.48 1.62 -8.64
C LEU A 44 -4.90 2.91 -9.20
N TYR A 45 -5.09 3.18 -10.49
CA TYR A 45 -4.62 4.41 -11.13
C TYR A 45 -5.29 5.66 -10.54
N ALA A 46 -6.62 5.64 -10.38
CA ALA A 46 -7.38 6.77 -9.85
C ALA A 46 -7.07 7.07 -8.38
N THR A 47 -6.71 6.04 -7.60
CA THR A 47 -6.45 6.18 -6.15
C THR A 47 -4.99 6.48 -5.85
N PHE A 48 -4.09 5.80 -6.54
CA PHE A 48 -2.67 5.83 -6.22
C PHE A 48 -1.81 6.43 -7.34
N GLY A 49 -2.34 6.72 -8.53
CA GLY A 49 -1.57 7.29 -9.64
C GLY A 49 -0.86 6.24 -10.50
N GLY A 50 -0.19 5.24 -9.91
CA GLY A 50 0.49 4.20 -10.67
C GLY A 50 1.30 3.24 -9.81
N LYS A 51 2.03 2.29 -10.43
CA LYS A 51 2.85 1.32 -9.69
C LYS A 51 3.92 1.99 -8.82
N ARG A 52 4.59 3.03 -9.34
CA ARG A 52 5.61 3.79 -8.61
C ARG A 52 5.00 4.46 -7.39
N ASP A 53 3.91 5.16 -7.59
CA ASP A 53 3.23 5.92 -6.53
C ASP A 53 2.60 5.00 -5.48
N LEU A 54 2.02 3.86 -5.90
CA LEU A 54 1.56 2.81 -5.00
C LEU A 54 2.71 2.21 -4.17
N PHE A 55 3.90 2.06 -4.77
CA PHE A 55 5.08 1.60 -4.05
C PHE A 55 5.56 2.65 -3.03
N LEU A 56 5.58 3.93 -3.38
CA LEU A 56 5.92 4.99 -2.44
C LEU A 56 4.91 5.07 -1.28
N ALA A 57 3.62 5.02 -1.59
CA ALA A 57 2.56 4.96 -0.58
C ALA A 57 2.70 3.72 0.32
N SER A 58 3.20 2.60 -0.21
CA SER A 58 3.46 1.38 0.57
C SER A 58 4.60 1.60 1.57
N LEU A 59 5.66 2.33 1.18
CA LEU A 59 6.76 2.66 2.09
C LEU A 59 6.32 3.65 3.18
N GLU A 60 5.52 4.65 2.81
CA GLU A 60 4.95 5.61 3.76
C GLU A 60 4.05 4.91 4.78
N ARG A 61 3.16 4.02 4.30
CA ARG A 61 2.30 3.19 5.14
C ARG A 61 3.10 2.35 6.14
N TYR A 62 4.23 1.79 5.70
CA TYR A 62 5.13 1.05 6.59
C TYR A 62 5.75 1.95 7.66
N SER A 63 6.24 3.14 7.27
CA SER A 63 6.78 4.12 8.22
C SER A 63 5.74 4.43 9.31
N GLN A 64 4.53 4.79 8.89
CA GLN A 64 3.44 5.13 9.82
C GLN A 64 3.03 3.97 10.72
N ALA A 65 3.07 2.74 10.22
CA ALA A 65 2.64 1.56 10.97
C ALA A 65 3.71 1.03 11.94
N VAL A 66 4.99 1.20 11.62
CA VAL A 66 6.09 0.50 12.31
C VAL A 66 7.13 1.48 12.86
N MET A 67 7.52 2.48 12.09
CA MET A 67 8.58 3.42 12.46
C MET A 67 8.03 4.51 13.39
N ASP A 68 6.90 5.13 13.06
CA ASP A 68 6.35 6.25 13.84
C ASP A 68 6.06 5.85 15.31
N PRO A 69 5.47 4.68 15.62
CA PRO A 69 5.28 4.28 17.01
C PRO A 69 6.59 3.99 17.76
N MET A 70 7.65 3.62 17.03
CA MET A 70 8.95 3.26 17.59
C MET A 70 9.85 4.49 17.81
N ILE A 71 9.82 5.43 16.86
CA ILE A 71 10.68 6.62 16.82
C ILE A 71 9.97 7.84 17.41
N GLY A 72 8.64 7.92 17.37
CA GLY A 72 7.88 9.04 17.93
C GLY A 72 8.22 9.36 19.40
N PRO A 73 8.44 8.37 20.28
CA PRO A 73 8.92 8.64 21.64
C PRO A 73 10.36 9.18 21.71
N LEU A 74 11.20 8.90 20.71
CA LEU A 74 12.57 9.43 20.62
C LEU A 74 12.57 10.88 20.09
N ASP A 75 11.62 11.22 19.22
CA ASP A 75 11.39 12.60 18.76
C ASP A 75 10.85 13.51 19.88
N ALA A 76 10.30 12.91 20.94
CA ALA A 76 9.82 13.62 22.13
C ALA A 76 10.95 13.99 23.13
N VAL A 77 12.21 13.63 22.87
CA VAL A 77 13.34 14.01 23.74
C VAL A 77 13.70 15.49 23.50
N GLY A 78 13.03 16.39 24.24
CA GLY A 78 13.37 17.81 24.27
C GLY A 78 12.26 18.80 24.65
N ALA A 79 11.27 18.42 25.46
CA ALA A 79 10.30 19.36 26.05
C ALA A 79 10.47 19.49 27.56
#